data_AF-A0A2V9UMX5-F1
#
_entry.id   AF-A0A2V9UMX5-F1
#
_cell.length_a   1.000
_cell.length_b   1.000
_cell.length_c   1.000
_cell.angle_alpha   90.00
_cell.angle_beta   90.00
_cell.angle_gamma   90.00
#
_symmetry.space_group_name_H-M   'P 1'
#
loop_
_entity.id
_entity.type
_entity.pdbx_description
1 polymer ?
#
loop_
_entity_poly.entity_id
_entity_poly.type
_entity_poly.pdbx_seq_one_letter_code
_entity_poly.pdbx_strand_id
1 'polypeptide(L)'
;MTTIVRNCALMQLRKRPRQIHFPLDEEFGEEQPRFLWEGLADKRPSPEEEFRNSELTARLQKCTALLSPTLRRTFQLRVMDGLSIFETARILGVPHGTVKAQLARARAEIARHMRPVLAPSRRRPQRRHK
;
A
#
# COMPACT_ATOMS: atom_id res chain seq x y z
N MET A 1 26.50 -24.09 -5.24
CA MET A 1 25.18 -23.41 -5.24
C MET A 1 24.33 -23.71 -3.99
N THR A 2 24.91 -24.13 -2.85
CA THR A 2 24.16 -24.45 -1.61
C THR A 2 24.33 -23.39 -0.51
N THR A 3 25.39 -22.60 -0.56
CA THR A 3 25.73 -21.56 0.42
C THR A 3 24.81 -20.35 0.34
N ILE A 4 24.40 -19.94 -0.86
CA ILE A 4 23.46 -18.81 -1.05
C ILE A 4 22.08 -19.19 -0.50
N VAL A 5 21.59 -20.39 -0.80
CA VAL A 5 20.29 -20.88 -0.29
C VAL A 5 20.32 -20.98 1.23
N ARG A 6 21.41 -21.53 1.81
CA ARG A 6 21.59 -21.63 3.26
C ARG A 6 21.67 -20.24 3.92
N ASN A 7 22.43 -19.30 3.34
CA ASN A 7 22.55 -17.95 3.89
C ASN A 7 21.24 -17.15 3.74
N CYS A 8 20.51 -17.32 2.65
CA CYS A 8 19.18 -16.76 2.49
C CYS A 8 18.19 -17.34 3.51
N ALA A 9 18.22 -18.65 3.76
CA ALA A 9 17.40 -19.30 4.78
C ALA A 9 17.76 -18.80 6.20
N LEU A 10 19.04 -18.68 6.52
CA LEU A 10 19.50 -18.13 7.81
C LEU A 10 19.16 -16.64 7.98
N MET A 11 19.25 -15.84 6.91
CA MET A 11 18.80 -14.44 6.93
C MET A 11 17.29 -14.32 7.14
N GLN A 12 16.49 -15.21 6.51
CA GLN A 12 15.04 -15.28 6.71
C GLN A 12 14.69 -15.63 8.16
N LEU A 13 15.39 -16.60 8.76
CA LEU A 13 15.21 -17.00 10.15
C LEU A 13 15.66 -15.91 11.15
N ARG A 14 16.71 -15.14 10.84
CA ARG A 14 17.15 -13.99 11.65
C ARG A 14 16.25 -12.76 11.55
N LYS A 15 15.53 -12.60 10.42
CA LYS A 15 14.53 -11.54 10.22
C LYS A 15 13.21 -11.84 10.93
N ARG A 16 12.96 -13.08 11.35
CA ARG A 16 11.87 -13.37 12.29
C ARG A 16 12.27 -12.81 13.65
N PRO A 17 11.43 -11.99 14.31
CA PRO A 17 11.67 -11.62 15.70
C PRO A 17 11.81 -12.93 16.49
N ARG A 18 12.78 -13.01 17.40
CA ARG A 18 13.02 -14.16 18.28
C ARG A 18 11.67 -14.74 18.70
N GLN A 19 11.33 -15.93 18.19
CA GLN A 19 10.08 -16.58 18.55
C GLN A 19 10.08 -16.71 20.07
N ILE A 20 9.10 -16.08 20.72
CA ILE A 20 8.81 -16.32 22.12
C ILE A 20 8.41 -17.79 22.17
N HIS A 21 9.28 -18.64 22.73
CA HIS A 21 8.96 -20.04 22.94
C HIS A 21 8.03 -20.12 24.13
N PHE A 22 6.81 -20.61 23.92
CA PHE A 22 5.85 -20.92 24.97
C PHE A 22 5.83 -22.44 25.17
N PRO A 23 6.11 -22.96 26.38
CA PRO A 23 5.89 -24.36 26.70
C PRO A 23 4.41 -24.69 26.52
N LEU A 24 4.08 -25.79 25.83
CA LEU A 24 2.70 -26.21 25.60
C LEU A 24 2.05 -26.85 26.83
N ASP A 25 2.83 -27.07 27.89
CA ASP A 25 2.47 -27.90 29.05
C ASP A 25 2.03 -27.07 30.28
N GLU A 26 1.90 -25.74 30.15
CA GLU A 26 1.41 -24.88 31.23
C GLU A 26 -0.12 -24.71 31.14
N GLU A 27 -0.83 -25.08 32.21
CA GLU A 27 -2.26 -24.83 32.36
C GLU A 27 -2.51 -23.31 32.33
N PHE A 28 -3.20 -22.84 31.28
CA PHE A 28 -3.52 -21.44 31.08
C PHE A 28 -4.41 -20.92 32.22
N GLY A 29 -3.81 -20.21 33.19
CA GLY A 29 -4.56 -19.40 34.14
C GLY A 29 -5.35 -18.28 33.44
N GLU A 30 -6.45 -17.83 34.03
CA GLU A 30 -7.39 -16.86 33.44
C GLU A 30 -6.79 -15.48 33.11
N GLU A 31 -5.54 -15.24 33.48
CA GLU A 31 -4.78 -14.02 33.28
C GLU A 31 -3.56 -14.23 32.35
N GLN A 32 -3.75 -14.84 31.18
CA GLN A 32 -2.73 -14.78 30.11
C GLN A 32 -3.29 -14.20 28.80
N PRO A 33 -2.47 -13.39 28.10
CA PRO A 33 -2.79 -11.98 27.92
C PRO A 33 -3.25 -11.68 26.50
N ARG A 34 -4.01 -10.59 26.36
CA ARG A 34 -4.31 -9.92 25.08
C ARG A 34 -3.11 -9.81 24.12
N PHE A 35 -1.89 -9.72 24.67
CA PHE A 35 -0.61 -9.70 23.95
C PHE A 35 -0.30 -10.98 23.14
N LEU A 36 -0.72 -12.16 23.59
CA LEU A 36 -0.52 -13.43 22.87
C LEU A 36 -1.36 -13.46 21.58
N TRP A 37 -2.59 -12.96 21.64
CA TRP A 37 -3.50 -12.89 20.50
C TRP A 37 -3.11 -11.82 19.47
N GLU A 38 -2.60 -10.67 19.91
CA GLU A 38 -2.11 -9.60 19.02
C GLU A 38 -0.86 -10.01 18.22
N GLY A 39 -0.01 -10.88 18.79
CA GLY A 39 1.18 -11.41 18.11
C GLY A 39 0.90 -12.55 17.12
N LEU A 40 -0.23 -13.25 17.30
CA LEU A 40 -0.65 -14.40 16.49
C LEU A 40 -1.65 -14.04 15.38
N ALA A 41 -2.19 -12.81 15.40
CA ALA A 41 -3.06 -12.31 14.34
C ALA A 41 -2.35 -12.42 12.98
N ASP A 42 -3.03 -13.04 12.00
CA ASP A 42 -2.51 -13.13 10.65
C ASP A 42 -2.25 -11.71 10.13
N LYS A 43 -1.00 -11.45 9.72
CA LYS A 43 -0.56 -10.14 9.23
C LYS A 43 -1.02 -9.89 7.80
N ARG A 44 -1.68 -10.87 7.18
CA ARG A 44 -2.28 -10.73 5.86
C ARG A 44 -3.46 -9.75 5.95
N PRO A 45 -3.65 -8.92 4.92
CA PRO A 45 -4.81 -8.04 4.89
C PRO A 45 -6.08 -8.88 5.00
N SER A 46 -7.04 -8.39 5.79
CA SER A 46 -8.34 -9.06 5.88
C SER A 46 -9.05 -9.05 4.51
N PRO A 47 -9.98 -9.98 4.24
CA PRO A 47 -10.76 -9.96 3.00
C PRO A 47 -11.46 -8.61 2.75
N GLU A 48 -11.87 -7.91 3.81
CA GLU A 48 -12.41 -6.56 3.72
C GLU A 48 -11.36 -5.54 3.27
N GLU A 49 -10.14 -5.61 3.81
CA GLU A 49 -9.02 -4.75 3.39
C GLU A 49 -8.59 -5.03 1.95
N GLU A 50 -8.50 -6.30 1.55
CA GLU A 50 -8.24 -6.68 0.16
C GLU A 50 -9.30 -6.13 -0.79
N PHE A 51 -10.57 -6.30 -0.44
CA PHE A 51 -11.69 -5.75 -1.22
C PHE A 51 -11.61 -4.22 -1.31
N ARG A 52 -11.41 -3.52 -0.18
CA ARG A 52 -11.25 -2.06 -0.15
C ARG A 52 -10.07 -1.60 -1.00
N ASN A 53 -8.93 -2.28 -0.93
CA ASN A 53 -7.76 -1.96 -1.76
C ASN A 53 -8.04 -2.17 -3.26
N SER A 54 -8.73 -3.24 -3.61
CA SER A 54 -9.14 -3.51 -5.00
C SER A 54 -10.09 -2.43 -5.53
N GLU A 55 -11.05 -1.99 -4.71
CA GLU A 55 -12.00 -0.93 -5.05
C GLU A 55 -11.29 0.42 -5.22
N LEU A 56 -10.39 0.77 -4.32
CA LEU A 56 -9.56 1.97 -4.42
C LEU A 56 -8.74 1.96 -5.72
N THR A 57 -8.14 0.81 -6.05
CA THR A 57 -7.34 0.63 -7.26
C THR A 57 -8.19 0.80 -8.52
N ALA A 58 -9.37 0.18 -8.58
CA ALA A 58 -10.29 0.30 -9.71
C ALA A 58 -10.78 1.75 -9.90
N ARG A 59 -11.05 2.46 -8.79
CA ARG A 59 -11.42 3.88 -8.85
C ARG A 59 -10.26 4.76 -9.32
N LEU A 60 -9.04 4.50 -8.86
CA LEU A 60 -7.86 5.23 -9.31
C LEU A 60 -7.64 5.03 -10.81
N GLN A 61 -7.78 3.80 -11.33
CA GLN A 61 -7.72 3.52 -12.76
C GLN A 61 -8.76 4.33 -13.55
N LYS A 62 -10.02 4.37 -13.08
CA LYS A 62 -11.06 5.22 -13.69
C LYS A 62 -10.67 6.70 -13.68
N CYS A 63 -10.12 7.22 -12.58
CA CYS A 63 -9.66 8.60 -12.50
C CYS A 63 -8.53 8.89 -13.50
N THR A 64 -7.56 7.97 -13.63
CA THR A 64 -6.49 8.12 -14.63
C THR A 64 -7.00 8.10 -16.07
N ALA A 65 -8.09 7.37 -16.34
CA ALA A 65 -8.76 7.34 -17.63
C ALA A 65 -9.56 8.62 -17.95
N LEU A 66 -9.84 9.47 -16.95
CA LEU A 66 -10.47 10.78 -17.15
C LEU A 66 -9.45 11.88 -17.48
N LEU A 67 -8.17 11.68 -17.14
CA LEU A 67 -7.11 12.62 -17.49
C LEU A 67 -7.03 12.81 -19.01
N SER A 68 -6.71 14.04 -19.42
CA SER A 68 -6.40 14.32 -20.82
C SER A 68 -5.24 13.45 -21.32
N PRO A 69 -5.18 13.10 -22.62
CA PRO A 69 -4.17 12.17 -23.15
C PRO A 69 -2.73 12.57 -22.78
N THR A 70 -2.44 13.88 -22.84
CA THR A 70 -1.13 14.42 -22.49
C THR A 70 -0.80 14.22 -21.01
N LEU A 71 -1.72 14.56 -20.11
CA LEU A 71 -1.52 14.39 -18.67
C LEU A 71 -1.39 12.92 -18.27
N ARG A 72 -2.23 12.06 -18.88
CA ARG A 72 -2.20 10.61 -18.67
C ARG A 72 -0.86 10.00 -19.06
N ARG A 73 -0.34 10.36 -20.24
CA ARG A 73 0.93 9.83 -20.72
C ARG A 73 2.09 10.25 -19.82
N THR A 74 2.14 11.53 -19.43
CA THR A 74 3.15 12.04 -18.48
C THR A 74 3.06 11.35 -17.12
N PHE A 75 1.84 11.10 -16.63
CA PHE A 75 1.62 10.40 -15.37
C PHE A 75 2.05 8.92 -15.43
N GLN A 76 1.71 8.20 -16.50
CA GLN A 76 2.14 6.81 -16.71
C GLN A 76 3.67 6.68 -16.67
N LEU A 77 4.38 7.46 -17.50
CA LEU A 77 5.84 7.42 -17.58
C LEU A 77 6.50 7.72 -16.22
N ARG A 78 5.94 8.65 -15.44
CA ARG A 78 6.51 9.08 -14.14
C ARG A 78 6.16 8.19 -12.96
N VAL A 79 4.94 7.66 -12.90
CA VAL A 79 4.39 7.01 -11.70
C VAL A 79 4.32 5.50 -11.86
N MET A 80 3.99 5.01 -13.06
CA MET A 80 3.90 3.58 -13.33
C MET A 80 5.23 3.03 -13.83
N ASP A 81 5.86 3.71 -14.79
CA ASP A 81 7.11 3.24 -15.40
C ASP A 81 8.37 3.71 -14.64
N GLY A 82 8.21 4.64 -13.70
CA GLY A 82 9.29 5.12 -12.82
C GLY A 82 10.38 5.98 -13.50
N LEU A 83 10.23 6.33 -14.78
CA LEU A 83 11.21 7.08 -15.57
C LEU A 83 11.43 8.48 -15.05
N SER A 84 12.65 8.99 -15.01
CA SER A 84 12.97 10.35 -14.53
C SER A 84 12.25 11.48 -15.30
N ILE A 85 12.26 12.70 -14.75
CA ILE A 85 11.71 13.89 -15.44
C ILE A 85 12.45 14.13 -16.76
N PHE A 86 13.76 13.90 -16.78
CA PHE A 86 14.60 14.05 -17.97
C PHE A 86 14.22 13.04 -19.07
N GLU A 87 14.13 11.75 -18.72
CA GLU A 87 13.73 10.70 -19.66
C GLU A 87 12.31 10.91 -20.18
N THR A 88 11.40 11.29 -19.29
CA THR A 88 10.01 11.60 -19.65
C THR A 88 9.94 12.78 -20.62
N ALA A 89 10.70 13.85 -20.37
CA ALA A 89 10.79 15.01 -21.26
C ALA A 89 11.31 14.61 -22.64
N ARG A 90 12.35 13.78 -22.69
CA ARG A 90 12.93 13.26 -23.93
C ARG A 90 11.92 12.43 -24.74
N ILE A 91 11.17 11.56 -24.07
CA ILE A 91 10.15 10.70 -24.72
C ILE A 91 8.98 11.52 -25.25
N LEU A 92 8.55 12.54 -24.51
CA LEU A 92 7.40 13.37 -24.88
C LEU A 92 7.75 14.53 -25.82
N GLY A 93 9.04 14.83 -26.01
CA GLY A 93 9.49 15.96 -26.82
C GLY A 93 9.12 17.32 -26.23
N VAL A 94 9.01 17.42 -24.90
CA VAL A 94 8.60 18.66 -24.20
C VAL A 94 9.65 19.10 -23.17
N PRO A 95 9.73 20.41 -22.82
CA PRO A 95 10.65 20.89 -21.79
C PRO A 95 10.41 20.25 -20.41
N HIS A 96 11.46 20.14 -19.60
CA HIS A 96 11.38 19.62 -18.23
C HIS A 96 10.34 20.35 -17.36
N GLY A 97 10.24 21.68 -17.52
CA GLY A 97 9.24 22.49 -16.82
C GLY A 97 7.81 22.08 -17.16
N THR A 98 7.57 21.72 -18.42
CA THR A 98 6.27 21.22 -18.91
C THR A 98 5.93 19.88 -18.27
N VAL A 99 6.89 18.95 -18.18
CA VAL A 99 6.69 17.66 -17.49
C VAL A 99 6.30 17.86 -16.03
N LYS A 100 7.00 18.75 -15.30
CA LYS A 100 6.69 19.07 -13.91
C LYS A 100 5.28 19.66 -13.78
N ALA A 101 4.93 20.62 -14.64
CA ALA A 101 3.62 21.26 -14.61
C ALA A 101 2.47 20.30 -14.99
N GLN A 102 2.69 19.41 -15.95
CA GLN A 102 1.74 18.36 -16.32
C GLN A 102 1.57 17.35 -15.20
N LEU A 103 2.65 16.89 -14.56
CA LEU A 103 2.56 15.97 -13.42
C LEU A 103 1.80 16.59 -12.24
N ALA A 104 2.06 17.87 -11.93
CA ALA A 104 1.33 18.59 -10.89
C ALA A 104 -0.18 18.67 -11.21
N ARG A 105 -0.53 19.02 -12.46
CA ARG A 105 -1.94 19.07 -12.92
C ARG A 105 -2.61 17.70 -12.86
N ALA A 106 -1.95 16.65 -13.35
CA ALA A 106 -2.46 15.28 -13.32
C ALA A 106 -2.75 14.83 -11.86
N ARG A 107 -1.84 15.12 -10.93
CA ARG A 107 -2.04 14.82 -9.49
C ARG A 107 -3.21 15.59 -8.90
N ALA A 108 -3.35 16.88 -9.21
CA ALA A 108 -4.46 17.69 -8.71
C ALA A 108 -5.81 17.17 -9.22
N GLU A 109 -5.87 16.77 -10.49
CA GLU A 109 -7.09 16.22 -11.09
C GLU A 109 -7.47 14.87 -10.49
N ILE A 110 -6.51 13.93 -10.36
CA ILE A 110 -6.74 12.66 -9.66
C ILE A 110 -7.20 12.89 -8.22
N ALA A 111 -6.52 13.79 -7.48
CA ALA A 111 -6.86 14.09 -6.09
C ALA A 111 -8.30 14.65 -5.98
N ARG A 112 -8.71 15.51 -6.91
CA ARG A 112 -10.09 16.04 -6.96
C ARG A 112 -11.12 14.93 -7.11
N HIS A 113 -10.86 13.95 -7.97
CA HIS A 113 -11.76 12.80 -8.17
C HIS A 113 -11.71 11.79 -7.02
N MET A 114 -10.59 11.69 -6.31
CA MET A 114 -10.40 10.73 -5.23
C MET A 114 -10.82 11.25 -3.84
N ARG A 115 -10.93 12.56 -3.64
CA ARG A 115 -11.38 13.19 -2.38
C ARG A 115 -12.64 12.56 -1.76
N PRO A 116 -13.73 12.28 -2.52
CA PRO A 116 -14.94 11.68 -1.94
C PRO A 116 -14.72 10.27 -1.39
N VAL A 117 -13.73 9.56 -1.91
CA VAL A 117 -13.45 8.15 -1.60
C VAL A 117 -12.51 8.01 -0.40
N LEU A 118 -11.59 8.96 -0.25
CA LEU A 118 -10.59 8.98 0.81
C LEU A 118 -11.11 9.64 2.10
N ALA A 119 -12.28 10.28 2.07
CA ALA A 119 -12.93 10.75 3.29
C ALA A 119 -13.20 9.54 4.19
N PRO A 120 -12.67 9.51 5.43
CA PRO A 120 -12.89 8.37 6.30
C PRO A 120 -14.39 8.23 6.52
N SER A 121 -14.92 7.04 6.23
CA SER A 121 -16.23 6.63 6.70
C SER A 121 -16.25 6.90 8.20
N ARG A 122 -16.96 7.96 8.62
CA ARG A 122 -17.09 8.35 10.02
C ARG A 122 -17.57 7.10 10.75
N ARG A 123 -16.66 6.46 11.51
CA ARG A 123 -16.99 5.34 12.38
C ARG A 123 -18.18 5.80 13.22
N ARG A 124 -19.36 5.22 12.98
CA ARG A 124 -20.50 5.41 13.88
C ARG A 124 -20.01 4.97 15.26
N PRO A 125 -20.12 5.80 16.31
CA PRO A 125 -19.74 5.36 17.64
C PRO A 125 -20.59 4.13 17.96
N GLN A 126 -19.92 2.99 18.13
CA GLN A 126 -20.55 1.79 18.66
C GLN A 126 -21.12 2.18 20.02
N ARG A 127 -22.45 2.24 20.08
CA ARG A 127 -23.19 2.39 21.34
C ARG A 127 -22.73 1.25 22.23
N ARG A 128 -21.97 1.59 23.26
CA ARG A 128 -21.74 0.71 24.41
C ARG A 128 -23.11 0.43 25.01
N HIS A 129 -23.62 -0.78 24.80
CA HIS A 129 -24.77 -1.27 25.54
C HIS A 129 -24.27 -2.00 26.78
N LYS A 130 -24.70 -1.42 27.92
CA LYS A 130 -24.78 -1.96 29.28
C LYS A 130 -23.48 -2.26 30.02
#